data_AF-A0A9R1G514-F1
#
_entry.id   AF-A0A9R1G514-F1
#
_cell.length_a   1.000
_cell.length_b   1.000
_cell.length_c   1.000
_cell.angle_alpha   90.00
_cell.angle_beta   90.00
_cell.angle_gamma   90.00
#
_symmetry.space_group_name_H-M   'P 1'
#
loop_
_entity.id
_entity.type
_entity.pdbx_description
1 polymer ?
#
loop_
_entity_poly.entity_id
_entity_poly.type
_entity_poly.pdbx_seq_one_letter_code
_entity_poly.pdbx_strand_id
1 'polypeptide(L)'
;MDSVAEEILREILLSLPTRDAARCCCVSRLWCGVVTDPTFRALHARARHVVAGTSAEALLVSEIRDPGKSLEVRVYNINSPKPMCRVVGLAGGYKPANACNGFLLLASSVKNWPVLVSNPVTGEKLEVPPPPKINFIDYYWHMYGMGFSPAAHEYKLFRFSFPFGSEEDNNHLDVYTLGDGRGWRRHPILFPYAAVYGLHSPPPVFVDGKLYLVVQRHWSPNRILVIDVVSEAHCTYRLPYQHTTSQAMAVHALEMHGRLWIAVRDRRELDFWIMPVLGPHLHDQDDDRLPHWELLYNFYIDDMDIHEVNKRNQPSTAWFNEGDGMLCYRLGDHLYK
;
A
#
# COMPACT_ATOMS: atom_id res chain seq x y z
N MET A 1 -16.69 35.88 23.59
CA MET A 1 -17.20 34.62 24.19
C MET A 1 -17.23 33.51 23.14
N ASP A 2 -17.64 33.79 21.90
CA ASP A 2 -17.65 32.80 20.81
C ASP A 2 -16.27 32.20 20.46
N SER A 3 -15.17 32.96 20.62
CA SER A 3 -13.81 32.46 20.34
C SER A 3 -13.34 31.35 21.28
N VAL A 4 -13.65 31.46 22.58
CA VAL A 4 -13.24 30.46 23.59
C VAL A 4 -14.01 29.14 23.41
N ALA A 5 -15.29 29.23 23.01
CA ALA A 5 -16.09 28.05 22.72
C ALA A 5 -15.58 27.30 21.47
N GLU A 6 -15.12 28.02 20.45
CA GLU A 6 -14.50 27.41 19.26
C GLU A 6 -13.13 26.78 19.58
N GLU A 7 -12.31 27.43 20.41
CA GLU A 7 -11.02 26.88 20.85
C GLU A 7 -11.19 25.56 21.60
N ILE A 8 -12.09 25.51 22.59
CA ILE A 8 -12.40 24.28 23.33
C ILE A 8 -12.93 23.21 22.38
N LEU A 9 -13.80 23.59 21.43
CA LEU A 9 -14.28 22.66 20.42
C LEU A 9 -13.14 22.07 19.57
N ARG A 10 -12.18 22.90 19.13
CA ARG A 10 -11.01 22.44 18.39
C ARG A 10 -10.19 21.45 19.23
N GLU A 11 -9.95 21.73 20.50
CA GLU A 11 -9.22 20.82 21.39
C GLU A 11 -9.92 19.47 21.56
N ILE A 12 -11.24 19.49 21.77
CA ILE A 12 -12.05 18.26 21.86
C ILE A 12 -11.91 17.47 20.57
N LEU A 13 -12.15 18.08 19.41
CA LEU A 13 -12.10 17.40 18.11
C LEU A 13 -10.68 16.91 17.77
N LEU A 14 -9.64 17.65 18.17
CA LEU A 14 -8.24 17.24 18.02
C LEU A 14 -7.90 15.99 18.81
N SER A 15 -8.60 15.71 19.92
CA SER A 15 -8.39 14.51 20.74
C SER A 15 -9.08 13.26 20.18
N LEU A 16 -10.00 13.41 19.22
CA LEU A 16 -10.80 12.30 18.69
C LEU A 16 -10.06 11.56 17.57
N PRO A 17 -10.29 10.24 17.41
CA PRO A 17 -9.89 9.51 16.21
C PRO A 17 -10.49 10.13 14.94
N THR A 18 -9.81 9.95 13.81
CA THR A 18 -10.18 10.56 12.51
C THR A 18 -11.64 10.33 12.13
N ARG A 19 -12.16 9.12 12.37
CA ARG A 19 -13.55 8.78 12.03
C ARG A 19 -14.55 9.54 12.90
N ASP A 20 -14.28 9.66 14.19
CA ASP A 20 -15.20 10.32 15.12
C ASP A 20 -15.16 11.83 14.95
N ALA A 21 -13.98 12.39 14.70
CA ALA A 21 -13.84 13.78 14.25
C ALA A 21 -14.60 14.04 12.94
N ALA A 22 -14.57 13.13 11.96
CA ALA A 22 -15.35 13.29 10.73
C ALA A 22 -16.87 13.21 10.98
N ARG A 23 -17.34 12.33 11.87
CA ARG A 23 -18.77 12.21 12.24
C ARG A 23 -19.30 13.45 12.96
N CYS A 24 -18.42 14.19 13.64
CA CYS A 24 -18.75 15.45 14.29
C CYS A 24 -19.31 16.50 13.31
N CYS A 25 -19.03 16.38 12.01
CA CYS A 25 -19.68 17.20 10.97
C CYS A 25 -21.21 17.09 10.97
N CYS A 26 -21.77 15.98 11.46
CA CYS A 26 -23.22 15.76 11.52
C CYS A 26 -23.89 16.43 12.72
N VAL A 27 -23.12 16.95 13.69
CA VAL A 27 -23.66 17.52 14.93
C VAL A 27 -24.20 18.93 14.70
N SER A 28 -23.42 19.80 14.06
CA SER A 28 -23.82 21.18 13.76
C SER A 28 -22.96 21.79 12.63
N ARG A 29 -23.41 22.93 12.07
CA ARG A 29 -22.63 23.69 11.08
C ARG A 29 -21.30 24.19 11.64
N LEU A 30 -21.25 24.55 12.91
CA LEU A 30 -20.02 24.99 13.58
C LEU A 30 -19.00 23.84 13.62
N TRP A 31 -19.43 22.66 14.05
CA TRP A 31 -18.56 21.48 14.15
C TRP A 31 -18.08 21.04 12.76
N CYS A 32 -18.98 21.03 11.77
CA CYS A 32 -18.61 20.79 10.38
C CYS A 32 -17.59 21.82 9.87
N GLY A 33 -17.77 23.11 10.19
CA GLY A 33 -16.83 24.18 9.85
C GLY A 33 -15.45 23.95 10.43
N VAL A 34 -15.35 23.57 11.71
CA VAL A 34 -14.06 23.25 12.35
C VAL A 34 -13.41 22.00 11.73
N VAL A 35 -14.15 20.93 11.49
CA VAL A 35 -13.59 19.68 10.94
C VAL A 35 -13.14 19.84 9.47
N THR A 36 -13.79 20.71 8.72
CA THR A 36 -13.45 21.01 7.32
C THR A 36 -12.39 22.10 7.17
N ASP A 37 -12.08 22.84 8.24
CA ASP A 37 -11.00 23.83 8.28
C ASP A 37 -9.64 23.18 7.94
N PRO A 38 -8.92 23.68 6.92
CA PRO A 38 -7.62 23.13 6.54
C PRO A 38 -6.59 23.15 7.68
N THR A 39 -6.65 24.17 8.54
CA THR A 39 -5.71 24.29 9.68
C THR A 39 -5.98 23.20 10.71
N PHE A 40 -7.25 23.00 11.09
CA PHE A 40 -7.65 21.88 11.94
C PHE A 40 -7.23 20.53 11.34
N ARG A 41 -7.50 20.29 10.06
CA ARG A 41 -7.12 19.03 9.37
C ARG A 41 -5.61 18.77 9.43
N ALA A 42 -4.79 19.80 9.21
CA ALA A 42 -3.34 19.70 9.28
C ALA A 42 -2.83 19.41 10.70
N LEU A 43 -3.45 20.01 11.73
CA LEU A 43 -3.14 19.74 13.14
C LEU A 43 -3.58 18.33 13.55
N HIS A 44 -4.80 17.94 13.19
CA HIS A 44 -5.37 16.61 13.49
C HIS A 44 -4.53 15.49 12.87
N ALA A 45 -4.11 15.65 11.60
CA ALA A 45 -3.26 14.68 10.91
C ALA A 45 -1.88 14.47 11.58
N ARG A 46 -1.43 15.39 12.42
CA ARG A 46 -0.16 15.31 13.18
C ARG A 46 -0.37 14.85 14.62
N ALA A 47 -1.61 14.69 15.06
CA ALA A 47 -1.90 14.33 16.44
C ALA A 47 -1.41 12.90 16.73
N ARG A 48 -0.85 12.69 17.91
CA ARG A 48 -0.14 11.45 18.25
C ARG A 48 -1.02 10.20 18.13
N HIS A 49 -2.28 10.25 18.51
CA HIS A 49 -3.21 9.12 18.39
C HIS A 49 -3.60 8.80 16.94
N VAL A 50 -3.44 9.75 16.02
CA VAL A 50 -3.65 9.54 14.57
C VAL A 50 -2.40 8.92 13.94
N VAL A 51 -1.21 9.34 14.38
CA VAL A 51 0.08 8.92 13.79
C VAL A 51 0.64 7.65 14.44
N ALA A 52 0.44 7.45 15.75
CA ALA A 52 1.05 6.36 16.51
C ALA A 52 0.29 5.02 16.44
N GLY A 53 -0.80 4.93 15.67
CA GLY A 53 -1.49 3.67 15.39
C GLY A 53 -2.11 2.97 16.62
N THR A 54 -2.18 3.62 17.79
CA THR A 54 -2.69 3.04 19.04
C THR A 54 -4.20 2.73 19.01
N SER A 55 -4.87 3.02 17.89
CA SER A 55 -6.26 2.66 17.54
C SER A 55 -6.38 2.48 16.02
N ALA A 56 -5.43 1.74 15.42
CA ALA A 56 -5.45 1.47 13.98
C ALA A 56 -6.66 0.60 13.61
N GLU A 57 -7.70 1.20 13.04
CA GLU A 57 -8.87 0.46 12.60
C GLU A 57 -8.54 -0.42 11.39
N ALA A 58 -8.69 -1.74 11.52
CA ALA A 58 -8.58 -2.66 10.41
C ALA A 58 -9.73 -2.46 9.40
N LEU A 59 -9.37 -2.16 8.16
CA LEU A 59 -10.31 -1.97 7.05
C LEU A 59 -10.27 -3.15 6.08
N LEU A 60 -11.44 -3.68 5.76
CA LEU A 60 -11.62 -4.66 4.69
C LEU A 60 -12.04 -3.92 3.41
N VAL A 61 -11.24 -4.04 2.37
CA VAL A 61 -11.57 -3.53 1.03
C VAL A 61 -12.01 -4.70 0.16
N SER A 62 -13.28 -4.69 -0.25
CA SER A 62 -13.88 -5.74 -1.06
C SER A 62 -14.22 -5.24 -2.47
N GLU A 63 -13.84 -6.05 -3.46
CA GLU A 63 -14.17 -5.84 -4.86
C GLU A 63 -15.44 -6.64 -5.20
N ILE A 64 -16.48 -5.97 -5.69
CA ILE A 64 -17.78 -6.57 -6.00
C ILE A 64 -18.02 -6.52 -7.51
N ARG A 65 -18.12 -7.71 -8.10
CA ARG A 65 -18.34 -7.93 -9.53
C ARG A 65 -19.67 -8.62 -9.74
N ASP A 66 -20.68 -7.85 -10.12
CA ASP A 66 -21.98 -8.38 -10.55
C ASP A 66 -22.05 -8.41 -12.08
N PRO A 67 -22.48 -9.53 -12.70
CA PRO A 67 -22.69 -9.58 -14.15
C PRO A 67 -23.61 -8.44 -14.63
N GLY A 68 -23.17 -7.71 -15.66
CA GLY A 68 -23.94 -6.60 -16.24
C GLY A 68 -23.93 -5.30 -15.43
N LYS A 69 -23.21 -5.22 -14.30
CA LYS A 69 -23.03 -3.98 -13.53
C LYS A 69 -21.59 -3.49 -13.60
N SER A 70 -21.41 -2.18 -13.40
CA SER A 70 -20.10 -1.59 -13.15
C SER A 70 -19.47 -2.18 -11.89
N LEU A 71 -18.15 -2.21 -11.85
CA LEU A 71 -17.42 -2.64 -10.67
C LEU A 71 -17.72 -1.72 -9.48
N GLU A 72 -17.85 -2.31 -8.30
CA GLU A 72 -17.99 -1.59 -7.04
C GLU A 72 -16.87 -2.01 -6.07
N VAL A 73 -16.21 -1.04 -5.44
CA VAL A 73 -15.33 -1.28 -4.30
C VAL A 73 -16.04 -0.82 -3.03
N ARG A 74 -16.11 -1.71 -2.02
CA ARG A 74 -16.67 -1.40 -0.71
C ARG A 74 -15.59 -1.46 0.36
N VAL A 75 -15.56 -0.46 1.21
CA VAL A 75 -14.66 -0.41 2.38
C VAL A 75 -15.47 -0.62 3.64
N TYR A 76 -15.09 -1.59 4.45
CA TYR A 76 -15.71 -1.93 5.73
C TYR A 76 -14.71 -1.70 6.86
N ASN A 77 -15.18 -1.23 8.00
CA ASN A 77 -14.48 -1.49 9.26
C ASN A 77 -14.81 -2.93 9.66
N ILE A 78 -13.82 -3.73 10.03
CA ILE A 78 -14.04 -5.15 10.37
C ILE A 78 -15.03 -5.34 11.55
N ASN A 79 -15.13 -4.35 12.42
CA ASN A 79 -16.06 -4.33 13.56
C ASN A 79 -17.47 -3.86 13.19
N SER A 80 -17.75 -3.60 11.90
CA SER A 80 -19.07 -3.17 11.43
C SER A 80 -19.51 -3.91 10.16
N PRO A 81 -20.74 -4.45 10.12
CA PRO A 81 -21.26 -5.07 8.90
C PRO A 81 -21.66 -4.04 7.83
N LYS A 82 -21.73 -2.75 8.19
CA LYS A 82 -22.11 -1.68 7.25
C LYS A 82 -20.86 -1.13 6.57
N PRO A 83 -20.87 -0.96 5.23
CA PRO A 83 -19.74 -0.36 4.53
C PRO A 83 -19.59 1.11 4.95
N MET A 84 -18.35 1.51 5.24
CA MET A 84 -17.97 2.90 5.48
C MET A 84 -18.02 3.72 4.20
N CYS A 85 -17.51 3.14 3.11
CA CYS A 85 -17.40 3.80 1.82
C CYS A 85 -17.77 2.87 0.67
N ARG A 86 -18.32 3.45 -0.40
CA ARG A 86 -18.61 2.77 -1.66
C ARG A 86 -18.05 3.57 -2.84
N VAL A 87 -17.23 2.91 -3.64
CA VAL A 87 -16.75 3.42 -4.92
C VAL A 87 -17.47 2.68 -6.03
N VAL A 88 -18.53 3.28 -6.56
CA VAL A 88 -19.39 2.74 -7.62
C VAL A 88 -19.00 3.30 -8.98
N GLY A 89 -19.47 2.67 -10.06
CA GLY A 89 -19.25 3.16 -11.42
C GLY A 89 -17.84 2.92 -11.94
N LEU A 90 -17.06 2.04 -11.28
CA LEU A 90 -15.72 1.72 -11.74
C LEU A 90 -15.80 0.87 -13.00
N ALA A 91 -14.93 1.16 -13.96
CA ALA A 91 -14.72 0.27 -15.09
C ALA A 91 -14.13 -1.07 -14.61
N GLY A 92 -14.30 -2.12 -15.41
CA GLY A 92 -13.66 -3.39 -15.12
C GLY A 92 -12.14 -3.25 -15.02
N GLY A 93 -11.54 -3.89 -14.03
CA GLY A 93 -10.08 -3.94 -13.86
C GLY A 93 -9.49 -3.03 -12.78
N TYR A 94 -10.28 -2.18 -12.13
CA TYR A 94 -9.81 -1.45 -10.94
C TYR A 94 -9.57 -2.40 -9.77
N LYS A 95 -8.46 -2.18 -9.06
CA LYS A 95 -8.10 -2.90 -7.85
C LYS A 95 -7.46 -1.95 -6.84
N PRO A 96 -7.56 -2.27 -5.53
CA PRO A 96 -6.75 -1.63 -4.51
C PRO A 96 -5.26 -1.78 -4.83
N ALA A 97 -4.56 -0.65 -4.91
CA ALA A 97 -3.14 -0.59 -5.17
C ALA A 97 -2.35 -0.51 -3.86
N ASN A 98 -2.67 0.43 -2.97
CA ASN A 98 -2.20 0.45 -1.58
C ASN A 98 -3.00 1.46 -0.74
N ALA A 99 -2.76 1.49 0.57
CA ALA A 99 -3.23 2.54 1.46
C ALA A 99 -2.05 3.45 1.87
N CYS A 100 -2.31 4.74 2.04
CA CYS A 100 -1.32 5.71 2.52
C CYS A 100 -2.02 6.83 3.31
N ASN A 101 -1.64 7.00 4.58
CA ASN A 101 -2.20 8.01 5.49
C ASN A 101 -3.75 8.06 5.50
N GLY A 102 -4.40 6.90 5.55
CA GLY A 102 -5.86 6.79 5.57
C GLY A 102 -6.55 6.96 4.21
N PHE A 103 -5.83 7.26 3.14
CA PHE A 103 -6.34 7.27 1.78
C PHE A 103 -6.09 5.93 1.08
N LEU A 104 -7.02 5.53 0.22
CA LEU A 104 -6.93 4.33 -0.60
C LEU A 104 -6.60 4.71 -2.04
N LEU A 105 -5.54 4.11 -2.59
CA LEU A 105 -5.24 4.17 -4.01
C LEU A 105 -5.96 3.02 -4.74
N LEU A 106 -6.74 3.37 -5.75
CA LEU A 106 -7.38 2.42 -6.67
C LEU A 106 -6.81 2.65 -8.07
N ALA A 107 -6.33 1.58 -8.70
CA ALA A 107 -5.75 1.65 -10.03
C ALA A 107 -6.31 0.57 -10.94
N SER A 108 -6.48 0.90 -12.22
CA SER A 108 -6.95 -0.03 -13.23
C SER A 108 -5.80 -0.81 -13.85
N SER A 109 -6.02 -2.11 -14.07
CA SER A 109 -5.15 -2.92 -14.93
C SER A 109 -5.31 -2.59 -16.42
N VAL A 110 -6.33 -1.80 -16.78
CA VAL A 110 -6.57 -1.39 -18.16
C VAL A 110 -5.70 -0.18 -18.49
N LYS A 111 -5.07 -0.21 -19.67
CA LYS A 111 -4.14 0.84 -20.12
C LYS A 111 -4.80 2.21 -20.23
N ASN A 112 -4.05 3.25 -19.89
CA ASN A 112 -4.45 4.66 -20.05
C ASN A 112 -5.74 5.03 -19.31
N TRP A 113 -6.06 4.33 -18.23
CA TRP A 113 -7.14 4.70 -17.32
C TRP A 113 -6.62 5.62 -16.21
N PRO A 114 -7.49 6.50 -15.69
CA PRO A 114 -7.14 7.33 -14.55
C PRO A 114 -6.86 6.48 -13.30
N VAL A 115 -6.17 7.11 -12.36
CA VAL A 115 -5.95 6.55 -11.02
C VAL A 115 -6.89 7.27 -10.05
N LEU A 116 -7.46 6.55 -9.09
CA LEU A 116 -8.42 7.12 -8.14
C LEU A 116 -7.83 7.10 -6.73
N VAL A 117 -7.83 8.25 -6.07
CA VAL A 117 -7.53 8.37 -4.64
C VAL A 117 -8.84 8.55 -3.90
N SER A 118 -9.16 7.64 -3.00
CA SER A 118 -10.40 7.67 -2.21
C SER A 118 -10.09 7.94 -0.75
N ASN A 119 -10.88 8.81 -0.12
CA ASN A 119 -10.94 8.93 1.32
C ASN A 119 -12.11 8.07 1.84
N PRO A 120 -11.86 6.93 2.50
CA PRO A 120 -12.94 6.05 2.96
C PRO A 120 -13.76 6.66 4.12
N VAL A 121 -13.21 7.65 4.83
CA VAL A 121 -13.89 8.29 5.97
C VAL A 121 -14.88 9.35 5.49
N THR A 122 -14.50 10.18 4.52
CA THR A 122 -15.36 11.25 3.98
C THR A 122 -16.17 10.82 2.76
N GLY A 123 -15.75 9.74 2.07
CA GLY A 123 -16.33 9.31 0.80
C GLY A 123 -15.86 10.13 -0.40
N GLU A 124 -15.03 11.15 -0.19
CA GLU A 124 -14.44 11.98 -1.23
C GLU A 124 -13.50 11.16 -2.12
N LYS A 125 -13.45 11.53 -3.41
CA LYS A 125 -12.66 10.86 -4.43
C LYS A 125 -11.97 11.89 -5.28
N LEU A 126 -10.73 11.62 -5.60
CA LEU A 126 -9.92 12.40 -6.54
C LEU A 126 -9.56 11.50 -7.71
N GLU A 127 -9.95 11.92 -8.91
CA GLU A 127 -9.49 11.31 -10.15
C GLU A 127 -8.23 11.99 -10.63
N VAL A 128 -7.18 11.19 -10.81
CA VAL A 128 -5.89 11.62 -11.34
C VAL A 128 -5.82 11.19 -12.80
N PRO A 129 -5.47 12.12 -13.73
CA PRO A 129 -5.38 11.82 -15.15
C PRO A 129 -4.50 10.60 -15.44
N PRO A 130 -4.76 9.88 -16.54
CA PRO A 130 -3.97 8.72 -16.88
C PRO A 130 -2.50 9.09 -17.10
N PRO A 131 -1.59 8.19 -16.72
CA PRO A 131 -0.16 8.38 -16.90
C PRO A 131 0.24 8.35 -18.40
N PRO A 132 1.44 8.84 -18.77
CA PRO A 132 1.84 9.04 -20.15
C PRO A 132 1.73 7.73 -20.95
N LYS A 133 1.27 7.87 -22.21
CA LYS A 133 1.17 6.74 -23.14
C LYS A 133 2.57 6.17 -23.39
N ILE A 134 2.67 4.85 -23.39
CA ILE A 134 3.89 4.14 -23.75
C ILE A 134 3.60 3.48 -25.10
N ASN A 135 4.41 3.80 -26.11
CA ASN A 135 4.14 3.47 -27.51
C ASN A 135 4.66 2.09 -27.96
N PHE A 136 5.15 1.25 -27.05
CA PHE A 136 5.63 -0.09 -27.41
C PHE A 136 4.54 -1.13 -27.12
N ILE A 137 4.69 -2.34 -27.65
CA ILE A 137 3.97 -3.62 -27.45
C ILE A 137 2.63 -3.61 -26.67
N ASP A 138 1.63 -4.35 -27.19
CA ASP A 138 0.29 -4.46 -26.60
C ASP A 138 0.20 -5.09 -25.20
N TYR A 139 1.30 -5.56 -24.60
CA TYR A 139 1.32 -6.23 -23.30
C TYR A 139 2.31 -5.56 -22.34
N TYR A 140 1.77 -4.93 -21.29
CA TYR A 140 2.54 -4.39 -20.16
C TYR A 140 1.88 -4.82 -18.85
N TRP A 141 2.69 -5.01 -17.82
CA TRP A 141 2.23 -5.05 -16.45
C TRP A 141 2.51 -3.69 -15.79
N HIS A 142 1.52 -3.16 -15.06
CA HIS A 142 1.69 -1.93 -14.29
C HIS A 142 1.41 -2.20 -12.81
N MET A 143 2.25 -1.64 -11.94
CA MET A 143 1.96 -1.53 -10.52
C MET A 143 1.87 -0.06 -10.14
N TYR A 144 1.03 0.24 -9.16
CA TYR A 144 0.82 1.59 -8.67
C TYR A 144 1.05 1.63 -7.17
N GLY A 145 1.67 2.69 -6.68
CA GLY A 145 1.84 2.94 -5.26
C GLY A 145 1.67 4.42 -4.94
N MET A 146 1.08 4.71 -3.79
CA MET A 146 0.97 6.06 -3.23
C MET A 146 1.83 6.16 -1.99
N GLY A 147 2.64 7.20 -1.90
CA GLY A 147 3.42 7.53 -0.73
C GLY A 147 3.18 8.97 -0.28
N PHE A 148 3.45 9.22 1.00
CA PHE A 148 3.42 10.56 1.57
C PHE A 148 4.83 10.98 1.98
N SER A 149 5.19 12.21 1.65
CA SER A 149 6.40 12.88 2.09
C SER A 149 6.06 13.78 3.29
N PRO A 150 6.43 13.41 4.53
CA PRO A 150 6.20 14.28 5.68
C PRO A 150 6.96 15.60 5.59
N ALA A 151 8.16 15.58 5.00
CA ALA A 151 9.03 16.76 4.88
C ALA A 151 8.46 17.80 3.90
N ALA A 152 7.95 17.36 2.75
CA ALA A 152 7.34 18.25 1.76
C ALA A 152 5.84 18.46 2.00
N HIS A 153 5.22 17.64 2.85
CA HIS A 153 3.77 17.58 3.04
C HIS A 153 3.01 17.31 1.72
N GLU A 154 3.56 16.40 0.93
CA GLU A 154 3.08 16.07 -0.41
C GLU A 154 2.78 14.58 -0.55
N TYR A 155 1.74 14.27 -1.31
CA TYR A 155 1.49 12.91 -1.76
C TYR A 155 2.08 12.71 -3.15
N LYS A 156 2.77 11.60 -3.35
CA LYS A 156 3.27 11.17 -4.66
C LYS A 156 2.67 9.84 -5.05
N LEU A 157 2.29 9.73 -6.32
CA LEU A 157 1.87 8.50 -6.96
C LEU A 157 3.01 7.99 -7.85
N PHE A 158 3.22 6.70 -7.82
CA PHE A 158 4.25 6.00 -8.57
C PHE A 158 3.57 4.99 -9.49
N ARG A 159 3.92 5.02 -10.77
CA ARG A 159 3.59 3.95 -11.73
C ARG A 159 4.87 3.22 -12.08
N PHE A 160 4.89 1.94 -11.79
CA PHE A 160 5.92 1.00 -12.23
C PHE A 160 5.41 0.28 -13.46
N SER A 161 6.17 0.32 -14.55
CA SER A 161 5.78 -0.31 -15.80
C SER A 161 6.81 -1.32 -16.24
N PHE A 162 6.31 -2.52 -16.55
CA PHE A 162 7.10 -3.68 -16.92
C PHE A 162 6.62 -4.20 -18.29
N PRO A 163 7.27 -3.82 -19.40
CA PRO A 163 6.92 -4.31 -20.74
C PRO A 163 7.21 -5.81 -20.86
N PHE A 164 6.29 -6.56 -21.46
CA PHE A 164 6.52 -7.99 -21.70
C PHE A 164 7.52 -8.19 -22.84
N GLY A 165 8.47 -9.12 -22.64
CA GLY A 165 9.43 -9.51 -23.67
C GLY A 165 10.48 -8.46 -24.01
N SER A 166 10.57 -7.37 -23.25
CA SER A 166 11.62 -6.38 -23.37
C SER A 166 12.80 -6.72 -22.47
N GLU A 167 14.00 -6.32 -22.86
CA GLU A 167 15.14 -6.22 -21.95
C GLU A 167 14.77 -5.27 -20.78
N GLU A 168 15.31 -5.54 -19.59
CA GLU A 168 14.99 -4.81 -18.34
C GLU A 168 15.20 -3.29 -18.44
N ASP A 169 16.01 -2.85 -19.40
CA ASP A 169 16.30 -1.45 -19.68
C ASP A 169 15.09 -0.66 -20.23
N ASN A 170 13.98 -1.34 -20.56
CA ASN A 170 12.74 -0.70 -21.03
C ASN A 170 11.68 -0.49 -19.93
N ASN A 171 11.94 -1.01 -18.74
CA ASN A 171 11.11 -0.77 -17.57
C ASN A 171 11.24 0.70 -17.15
N HIS A 172 10.18 1.24 -16.56
CA HIS A 172 10.18 2.65 -16.19
C HIS A 172 9.31 2.96 -15.00
N LEU A 173 9.71 4.04 -14.33
CA LEU A 173 9.01 4.65 -13.23
C LEU A 173 8.45 6.00 -13.68
N ASP A 174 7.15 6.22 -13.51
CA ASP A 174 6.55 7.55 -13.61
C ASP A 174 6.07 8.02 -12.23
N VAL A 175 6.20 9.32 -11.99
CA VAL A 175 5.86 9.96 -10.72
C VAL A 175 4.86 11.09 -10.98
N TYR A 176 3.87 11.21 -10.10
CA TYR A 176 2.91 12.30 -10.07
C TYR A 176 2.84 12.88 -8.66
N THR A 177 3.06 14.18 -8.49
CA THR A 177 2.87 14.85 -7.21
C THR A 177 1.47 15.46 -7.15
N LEU A 178 0.67 15.10 -6.15
CA LEU A 178 -0.67 15.66 -5.99
C LEU A 178 -0.60 17.15 -5.65
N GLY A 179 -1.29 17.97 -6.45
CA GLY A 179 -1.46 19.41 -6.19
C GLY A 179 -0.39 20.34 -6.79
N ASP A 180 0.65 19.81 -7.44
CA ASP A 180 1.74 20.63 -7.99
C ASP A 180 1.45 21.21 -9.40
N GLY A 181 0.39 20.73 -10.06
CA GLY A 181 -0.03 21.14 -11.40
C GLY A 181 0.87 20.67 -12.56
N ARG A 182 1.90 19.86 -12.30
CA ARG A 182 2.87 19.42 -13.33
C ARG A 182 2.44 18.15 -14.06
N GLY A 183 1.56 17.38 -13.43
CA GLY A 183 1.09 16.11 -13.98
C GLY A 183 2.11 14.99 -13.82
N TRP A 184 1.93 13.91 -14.59
CA TRP A 184 2.84 12.78 -14.58
C TRP A 184 4.15 13.11 -15.30
N ARG A 185 5.26 12.65 -14.72
CA ARG A 185 6.57 12.70 -15.36
C ARG A 185 7.28 11.36 -15.30
N ARG A 186 8.11 11.09 -16.31
CA ARG A 186 9.03 9.95 -16.33
C ARG A 186 10.21 10.23 -15.39
N HIS A 187 10.56 9.26 -14.56
CA HIS A 187 11.77 9.32 -13.75
C HIS A 187 13.03 9.23 -14.65
N PRO A 188 14.07 10.05 -14.42
CA PRO A 188 15.21 10.14 -15.34
C PRO A 188 16.17 8.94 -15.27
N ILE A 189 16.24 8.27 -14.12
CA ILE A 189 17.07 7.08 -13.93
C ILE A 189 16.32 5.87 -14.48
N LEU A 190 17.02 5.04 -15.28
CA LEU A 190 16.51 3.76 -15.76
C LEU A 190 16.07 2.90 -14.58
N PHE A 191 15.03 2.09 -14.80
CA PHE A 191 14.45 1.27 -13.75
C PHE A 191 14.74 -0.21 -14.05
N PRO A 192 15.95 -0.73 -13.74
CA PRO A 192 16.43 -2.04 -14.21
C PRO A 192 15.83 -3.21 -13.40
N TYR A 193 14.52 -3.18 -13.15
CA TYR A 193 13.82 -4.16 -12.32
C TYR A 193 12.60 -4.68 -13.06
N ALA A 194 12.39 -5.99 -13.02
CA ALA A 194 11.26 -6.67 -13.62
C ALA A 194 10.17 -6.99 -12.58
N ALA A 195 8.93 -7.16 -13.05
CA ALA A 195 7.86 -7.73 -12.24
C ALA A 195 8.15 -9.21 -11.97
N VAL A 196 7.79 -9.71 -10.79
CA VAL A 196 7.91 -11.13 -10.48
C VAL A 196 6.84 -11.92 -11.25
N TYR A 197 7.25 -12.69 -12.26
CA TYR A 197 6.35 -13.50 -13.07
C TYR A 197 5.72 -14.66 -12.27
N GLY A 198 4.43 -14.94 -12.48
CA GLY A 198 3.73 -16.11 -11.92
C GLY A 198 3.25 -15.97 -10.46
N LEU A 199 3.79 -15.00 -9.73
CA LEU A 199 3.35 -14.63 -8.38
C LEU A 199 2.41 -13.43 -8.47
N HIS A 200 1.37 -13.41 -7.63
CA HIS A 200 0.64 -12.17 -7.37
C HIS A 200 1.61 -11.24 -6.67
N SER A 201 2.36 -10.43 -7.43
CA SER A 201 3.27 -9.43 -6.85
C SER A 201 2.45 -8.60 -5.86
N PRO A 202 2.79 -8.64 -4.56
CA PRO A 202 1.99 -7.97 -3.56
C PRO A 202 1.95 -6.47 -3.88
N PRO A 203 0.85 -5.80 -3.50
CA PRO A 203 0.74 -4.36 -3.65
C PRO A 203 1.95 -3.65 -3.00
N PRO A 204 2.38 -2.50 -3.54
CA PRO A 204 3.38 -1.67 -2.87
C PRO A 204 3.01 -1.35 -1.44
N VAL A 205 3.95 -1.48 -0.52
CA VAL A 205 3.74 -1.17 0.90
C VAL A 205 4.38 0.18 1.20
N PHE A 206 3.63 1.08 1.84
CA PHE A 206 4.15 2.36 2.31
C PHE A 206 4.47 2.28 3.80
N VAL A 207 5.73 2.54 4.17
CA VAL A 207 6.19 2.59 5.57
C VAL A 207 7.15 3.76 5.72
N ASP A 208 6.85 4.66 6.66
CA ASP A 208 7.74 5.76 7.08
C ASP A 208 8.42 6.54 5.93
N GLY A 209 7.60 7.05 5.00
CA GLY A 209 8.10 7.86 3.88
C GLY A 209 8.76 7.06 2.76
N LYS A 210 8.76 5.71 2.83
CA LYS A 210 9.34 4.83 1.81
C LYS A 210 8.30 3.86 1.25
N LEU A 211 8.44 3.54 -0.03
CA LEU A 211 7.66 2.52 -0.71
C LEU A 211 8.50 1.25 -0.91
N TYR A 212 7.89 0.11 -0.65
CA TYR A 212 8.51 -1.21 -0.71
C TYR A 212 7.76 -2.10 -1.68
N LEU A 213 8.48 -2.67 -2.66
CA LEU A 213 7.93 -3.58 -3.66
C LEU A 213 8.81 -4.80 -3.82
N VAL A 214 8.21 -5.98 -3.95
CA VAL A 214 8.95 -7.17 -4.37
C VAL A 214 9.14 -7.11 -5.89
N VAL A 215 10.39 -7.19 -6.34
CA VAL A 215 10.78 -7.14 -7.75
C VAL A 215 11.76 -8.26 -8.08
N GLN A 216 11.95 -8.53 -9.37
CA GLN A 216 13.01 -9.41 -9.86
C GLN A 216 14.09 -8.59 -10.59
N ARG A 217 15.31 -9.11 -10.61
CA ARG A 217 16.41 -8.63 -11.46
C ARG A 217 16.94 -9.80 -12.28
N HIS A 218 17.46 -9.56 -13.48
CA HIS A 218 17.82 -10.59 -14.47
C HIS A 218 18.60 -11.75 -13.85
N TRP A 219 18.09 -12.98 -13.99
CA TRP A 219 18.68 -14.22 -13.43
C TRP A 219 19.03 -14.18 -11.94
N SER A 220 18.48 -13.22 -11.20
CA SER A 220 18.69 -13.02 -9.78
C SER A 220 17.45 -13.47 -9.00
N PRO A 221 17.61 -13.87 -7.72
CA PRO A 221 16.47 -14.09 -6.84
C PRO A 221 15.65 -12.81 -6.68
N ASN A 222 14.40 -12.97 -6.24
CA ASN A 222 13.53 -11.84 -5.91
C ASN A 222 14.22 -10.91 -4.88
N ARG A 223 14.03 -9.61 -5.06
CA ARG A 223 14.59 -8.53 -4.24
C ARG A 223 13.47 -7.66 -3.70
N ILE A 224 13.75 -6.90 -2.65
CA ILE A 224 12.89 -5.80 -2.23
C ILE A 224 13.44 -4.49 -2.80
N LEU A 225 12.64 -3.82 -3.63
CA LEU A 225 12.87 -2.44 -4.06
C LEU A 225 12.39 -1.51 -2.97
N VAL A 226 13.21 -0.51 -2.65
CA VAL A 226 12.88 0.57 -1.72
C VAL A 226 13.00 1.88 -2.46
N ILE A 227 11.96 2.70 -2.38
CA ILE A 227 11.94 4.06 -2.95
C ILE A 227 11.67 5.05 -1.83
N ASP A 228 12.53 6.04 -1.70
CA ASP A 228 12.28 7.19 -0.85
C ASP A 228 11.29 8.13 -1.53
N VAL A 229 10.16 8.41 -0.89
CA VAL A 229 9.09 9.21 -1.52
C VAL A 229 9.53 10.65 -1.76
N VAL A 230 10.39 11.21 -0.90
CA VAL A 230 10.81 12.61 -0.99
C VAL A 230 11.78 12.82 -2.15
N SER A 231 12.86 12.06 -2.15
CA SER A 231 13.97 12.19 -3.09
C SER A 231 13.80 11.37 -4.37
N GLU A 232 12.92 10.36 -4.37
CA GLU A 232 12.76 9.36 -5.44
C GLU A 232 14.00 8.49 -5.67
N ALA A 233 15.00 8.63 -4.80
CA ALA A 233 16.12 7.72 -4.66
C ALA A 233 15.59 6.30 -4.45
N HIS A 234 16.24 5.33 -5.06
CA HIS A 234 15.81 3.94 -4.95
C HIS A 234 16.97 2.98 -5.04
N CYS A 235 16.82 1.85 -4.37
CA CYS A 235 17.78 0.76 -4.34
C CYS A 235 17.05 -0.56 -4.13
N THR A 236 17.74 -1.67 -4.37
CA THR A 236 17.21 -2.97 -4.00
C THR A 236 18.10 -3.71 -3.00
N TYR A 237 17.43 -4.47 -2.15
CA TYR A 237 18.07 -5.37 -1.21
C TYR A 237 17.64 -6.81 -1.42
N ARG A 238 18.49 -7.74 -0.99
CA ARG A 238 18.15 -9.17 -1.04
C ARG A 238 17.03 -9.48 -0.04
N LEU A 239 16.15 -10.39 -0.44
CA LEU A 239 15.21 -11.02 0.49
C LEU A 239 15.96 -11.94 1.46
N PRO A 240 15.38 -12.25 2.65
CA PRO A 240 16.05 -13.04 3.69
C PRO A 240 16.43 -14.48 3.30
N TYR A 241 15.99 -14.97 2.14
CA TYR A 241 16.08 -16.38 1.78
C TYR A 241 17.09 -16.65 0.65
N GLN A 242 17.93 -17.69 0.83
CA GLN A 242 19.09 -17.97 -0.02
C GLN A 242 18.98 -19.21 -0.93
N HIS A 243 17.93 -20.05 -0.81
CA HIS A 243 17.88 -21.27 -1.63
C HIS A 243 17.31 -21.04 -3.03
N THR A 244 18.23 -21.16 -3.99
CA THR A 244 18.07 -21.16 -5.43
C THR A 244 17.62 -22.53 -5.93
N THR A 245 16.31 -22.81 -6.01
CA THR A 245 15.81 -23.87 -6.93
C THR A 245 14.35 -23.64 -7.33
N SER A 246 14.08 -22.58 -8.11
CA SER A 246 12.97 -22.44 -9.11
C SER A 246 11.50 -22.79 -8.76
N GLN A 247 11.18 -23.31 -7.58
CA GLN A 247 9.81 -23.57 -7.16
C GLN A 247 9.29 -22.31 -6.47
N ALA A 248 8.21 -21.78 -7.03
CA ALA A 248 7.66 -20.48 -6.69
C ALA A 248 7.50 -20.28 -5.17
N MET A 249 8.33 -19.40 -4.60
CA MET A 249 8.17 -18.90 -3.25
C MET A 249 7.11 -17.81 -3.25
N ALA A 250 6.06 -17.96 -2.46
CA ALA A 250 5.08 -16.90 -2.30
C ALA A 250 5.58 -15.88 -1.29
N VAL A 251 5.76 -14.64 -1.73
CA VAL A 251 6.23 -13.53 -0.92
C VAL A 251 5.13 -12.49 -0.81
N HIS A 252 4.75 -12.14 0.42
CA HIS A 252 3.80 -11.07 0.68
C HIS A 252 4.45 -10.02 1.59
N ALA A 253 4.50 -8.78 1.12
CA ALA A 253 4.98 -7.65 1.91
C ALA A 253 3.79 -6.95 2.57
N LEU A 254 3.94 -6.54 3.83
CA LEU A 254 2.92 -5.82 4.57
C LEU A 254 3.56 -4.84 5.57
N GLU A 255 2.77 -3.84 5.99
CA GLU A 255 3.13 -2.93 7.07
C GLU A 255 2.48 -3.43 8.36
N MET A 256 3.27 -3.56 9.43
CA MET A 256 2.77 -3.79 10.78
C MET A 256 3.61 -3.00 11.78
N HIS A 257 2.94 -2.19 12.61
CA HIS A 257 3.56 -1.37 13.66
C HIS A 257 4.67 -0.42 13.14
N GLY A 258 4.45 0.21 11.99
CA GLY A 258 5.39 1.14 11.37
C GLY A 258 6.63 0.47 10.80
N ARG A 259 6.59 -0.84 10.57
CA ARG A 259 7.72 -1.64 10.07
C ARG A 259 7.30 -2.45 8.86
N LEU A 260 8.23 -2.67 7.94
CA LEU A 260 8.03 -3.60 6.83
C LEU A 260 8.22 -5.04 7.32
N TRP A 261 7.21 -5.85 7.06
CA TRP A 261 7.24 -7.29 7.25
C TRP A 261 7.12 -8.00 5.91
N ILE A 262 7.75 -9.16 5.83
CA ILE A 262 7.63 -10.06 4.70
C ILE A 262 7.25 -11.45 5.21
N ALA A 263 6.13 -11.95 4.70
CA ALA A 263 5.76 -13.35 4.82
C ALA A 263 6.34 -14.12 3.63
N VAL A 264 7.19 -15.11 3.90
CA VAL A 264 7.80 -15.98 2.90
C VAL A 264 7.28 -17.39 3.10
N ARG A 265 6.61 -17.93 2.07
CA ARG A 265 6.22 -19.34 2.08
C ARG A 265 7.18 -20.15 1.22
N ASP A 266 7.86 -21.10 1.87
CA ASP A 266 8.68 -22.12 1.22
C ASP A 266 8.13 -23.51 1.51
N ARG A 267 7.48 -24.12 0.51
CA ARG A 267 6.87 -25.47 0.59
C ARG A 267 5.98 -25.65 1.83
N ARG A 268 6.59 -26.09 2.95
CA ARG A 268 5.96 -26.40 4.23
C ARG A 268 6.24 -25.37 5.33
N GLU A 269 7.06 -24.36 5.09
CA GLU A 269 7.38 -23.32 6.06
C GLU A 269 6.75 -22.00 5.64
N LEU A 270 6.25 -21.26 6.63
CA LEU A 270 5.81 -19.89 6.50
C LEU A 270 6.55 -19.05 7.52
N ASP A 271 7.47 -18.24 7.01
CA ASP A 271 8.31 -17.37 7.81
C ASP A 271 7.82 -15.93 7.75
N PHE A 272 7.86 -15.26 8.90
CA PHE A 272 7.63 -13.83 9.03
C PHE A 272 8.92 -13.14 9.42
N TRP A 273 9.42 -12.34 8.48
CA TRP A 273 10.64 -11.57 8.62
C TRP A 273 10.31 -10.09 8.78
N ILE A 274 11.10 -9.39 9.59
CA ILE A 274 11.04 -7.94 9.70
C ILE A 274 12.28 -7.31 9.06
N MET A 275 12.07 -6.26 8.27
CA MET A 275 13.17 -5.46 7.74
C MET A 275 13.67 -4.52 8.85
N PRO A 276 15.00 -4.42 9.07
CA PRO A 276 15.54 -3.39 9.95
C PRO A 276 15.17 -2.00 9.43
N VAL A 277 15.06 -1.04 10.33
CA VAL A 277 14.78 0.35 9.97
C VAL A 277 15.94 0.86 9.12
N LEU A 278 15.62 1.34 7.92
CA LEU A 278 16.58 1.95 7.03
C LEU A 278 16.90 3.37 7.49
N GLY A 279 18.12 3.82 7.23
CA GLY A 279 18.52 5.21 7.47
C GLY A 279 17.68 6.22 6.70
N PRO A 280 17.86 7.53 7.00
CA PRO A 280 17.09 8.59 6.35
C PRO A 280 17.39 8.71 4.85
N HIS A 281 18.57 8.29 4.41
CA HIS A 281 18.99 8.34 3.02
C HIS A 281 19.20 6.93 2.47
N LEU A 282 18.69 6.68 1.28
CA LEU A 282 19.04 5.50 0.51
C LEU A 282 20.37 5.78 -0.19
N HIS A 283 21.24 4.78 -0.23
CA HIS A 283 22.35 4.79 -1.16
C HIS A 283 21.76 4.42 -2.52
N ASP A 284 21.94 5.25 -3.55
CA ASP A 284 21.41 5.03 -4.92
C ASP A 284 22.12 3.85 -5.64
N GLN A 285 22.37 2.76 -4.93
CA GLN A 285 23.02 1.55 -5.41
C GLN A 285 22.42 0.34 -4.70
N ASP A 286 22.37 -0.78 -5.42
CA ASP A 286 21.96 -2.05 -4.84
C ASP A 286 22.99 -2.50 -3.80
N ASP A 287 22.51 -2.82 -2.60
CA ASP A 287 23.35 -3.34 -1.52
C ASP A 287 23.05 -4.83 -1.32
N ASP A 288 24.04 -5.65 -1.61
CA ASP A 288 23.96 -7.11 -1.43
C ASP A 288 24.34 -7.56 -0.01
N ARG A 289 24.89 -6.68 0.82
CA ARG A 289 25.31 -6.96 2.21
C ARG A 289 24.21 -6.67 3.23
N LEU A 290 23.23 -5.86 2.85
CA LEU A 290 22.09 -5.45 3.68
C LEU A 290 20.75 -5.83 3.02
N PRO A 291 19.64 -5.78 3.78
CA PRO A 291 19.57 -5.63 5.23
C PRO A 291 19.75 -6.97 5.96
N HIS A 292 20.12 -6.89 7.24
CA HIS A 292 20.04 -8.01 8.16
C HIS A 292 18.59 -8.19 8.62
N TRP A 293 17.84 -8.98 7.86
CA TRP A 293 16.48 -9.39 8.22
C TRP A 293 16.47 -10.17 9.52
N GLU A 294 15.43 -9.95 10.32
CA GLU A 294 15.20 -10.68 11.58
C GLU A 294 13.97 -11.60 11.40
N LEU A 295 14.15 -12.90 11.64
CA LEU A 295 13.07 -13.88 11.66
C LEU A 295 12.36 -13.79 13.01
N LEU A 296 11.05 -13.49 12.99
CA LEU A 296 10.27 -13.37 14.22
C LEU A 296 9.32 -14.57 14.44
N TYR A 297 8.75 -15.11 13.38
CA TYR A 297 7.89 -16.28 13.45
C TYR A 297 8.19 -17.25 12.32
N ASN A 298 8.15 -18.54 12.64
CA ASN A 298 8.21 -19.64 11.69
C ASN A 298 7.05 -20.59 12.02
N PHE A 299 6.25 -20.90 11.00
CA PHE A 299 5.15 -21.85 11.12
C PHE A 299 5.34 -22.99 10.14
N TYR A 300 5.11 -24.21 10.62
CA TYR A 300 5.04 -25.39 9.76
C TYR A 300 3.60 -25.60 9.28
N ILE A 301 3.43 -25.71 7.97
CA ILE A 301 2.15 -25.95 7.31
C ILE A 301 2.09 -27.43 6.94
N ASP A 302 1.27 -28.18 7.68
CA ASP A 302 1.05 -29.60 7.44
C ASP A 302 0.06 -29.82 6.28
N ASP A 303 0.46 -30.69 5.37
CA ASP A 303 -0.33 -31.33 4.30
C ASP A 303 -1.42 -30.49 3.59
N MET A 304 -1.01 -29.51 2.80
CA MET A 304 -1.83 -28.93 1.73
C MET A 304 -1.12 -29.17 0.41
N ASP A 305 -1.62 -30.09 -0.43
CA ASP A 305 -1.18 -30.41 -1.80
C ASP A 305 0.16 -29.77 -2.20
N ILE A 306 1.24 -30.38 -1.72
CA ILE A 306 2.63 -29.87 -1.77
C ILE A 306 3.10 -29.61 -3.21
N HIS A 307 2.39 -30.17 -4.19
CA HIS A 307 2.79 -30.14 -5.59
C HIS A 307 2.43 -28.86 -6.34
N GLU A 308 1.60 -27.98 -5.79
CA GLU A 308 1.33 -26.70 -6.44
C GLU A 308 1.21 -25.58 -5.40
N VAL A 309 2.24 -24.72 -5.29
CA VAL A 309 2.06 -23.33 -4.82
C VAL A 309 1.22 -22.60 -5.88
N ASN A 310 -0.04 -23.01 -6.02
CA ASN A 310 -1.01 -22.41 -6.90
C ASN A 310 -1.53 -21.12 -6.27
N LYS A 311 -2.09 -20.24 -7.11
CA LYS A 311 -2.64 -18.92 -6.74
C LYS A 311 -3.52 -18.89 -5.48
N ARG A 312 -4.13 -20.02 -5.11
CA ARG A 312 -5.02 -20.16 -3.95
C ARG A 312 -4.31 -20.39 -2.61
N ASN A 313 -3.03 -20.73 -2.59
CA ASN A 313 -2.30 -21.13 -1.38
C ASN A 313 -1.17 -20.15 -1.04
N GLN A 314 -1.38 -18.85 -1.28
CA GLN A 314 -0.38 -17.80 -0.99
C GLN A 314 -0.79 -16.99 0.25
N PRO A 315 0.17 -16.53 1.07
CA PRO A 315 -0.11 -15.59 2.13
C PRO A 315 -0.66 -14.31 1.49
N SER A 316 -1.78 -13.81 2.03
CA SER A 316 -2.49 -12.67 1.44
C SER A 316 -2.61 -11.47 2.37
N THR A 317 -2.46 -11.69 3.69
CA THR A 317 -2.43 -10.67 4.72
C THR A 317 -2.05 -11.30 6.07
N ALA A 318 -1.51 -10.49 6.98
CA ALA A 318 -1.29 -10.83 8.38
C ALA A 318 -1.48 -9.57 9.26
N TRP A 319 -1.85 -9.77 10.52
CA TRP A 319 -2.07 -8.69 11.48
C TRP A 319 -1.98 -9.23 12.91
N PHE A 320 -1.83 -8.33 13.89
CA PHE A 320 -1.91 -8.69 15.29
C PHE A 320 -3.34 -8.48 15.82
N ASN A 321 -3.86 -9.47 16.53
CA ASN A 321 -5.12 -9.33 17.23
C ASN A 321 -4.95 -8.36 18.42
N GLU A 322 -5.76 -7.30 18.47
CA GLU A 322 -5.65 -6.25 19.49
C GLU A 322 -5.88 -6.76 20.93
N GLY A 323 -6.62 -7.86 21.09
CA GLY A 323 -6.98 -8.38 22.42
C GLY A 323 -5.84 -9.12 23.13
N ASP A 324 -5.12 -9.98 22.40
CA ASP A 324 -4.12 -10.90 22.96
C ASP A 324 -2.72 -10.72 22.33
N GLY A 325 -2.57 -9.85 21.33
CA GLY A 325 -1.32 -9.62 20.62
C GLY A 325 -0.88 -10.81 19.75
N MET A 326 -1.80 -11.73 19.43
CA MET A 326 -1.48 -12.92 18.64
C MET A 326 -1.41 -12.59 17.15
N LEU A 327 -0.39 -13.13 16.46
CA LEU A 327 -0.23 -12.97 15.01
C LEU A 327 -1.26 -13.83 14.29
N CYS A 328 -2.23 -13.17 13.66
CA CYS A 328 -3.19 -13.77 12.75
C CYS A 328 -2.71 -13.63 11.31
N TYR A 329 -2.94 -14.64 10.48
CA TYR A 329 -2.63 -14.56 9.05
C TYR A 329 -3.60 -15.33 8.18
N ARG A 330 -3.74 -14.88 6.93
CA ARG A 330 -4.58 -15.53 5.92
C ARG A 330 -3.72 -16.22 4.87
N LEU A 331 -3.91 -17.52 4.74
CA LEU A 331 -3.30 -18.35 3.71
C LEU A 331 -4.41 -18.93 2.82
N GLY A 332 -4.50 -18.43 1.59
CA GLY A 332 -5.63 -18.77 0.72
C GLY A 332 -6.96 -18.30 1.30
N ASP A 333 -7.90 -19.24 1.46
CA ASP A 333 -9.22 -18.96 2.06
C ASP A 333 -9.29 -19.31 3.56
N HIS A 334 -8.17 -19.72 4.15
CA HIS A 334 -8.07 -20.07 5.56
C HIS A 334 -7.49 -18.93 6.39
N LEU A 335 -8.10 -18.69 7.54
CA LEU A 335 -7.62 -17.77 8.57
C LEU A 335 -7.01 -18.57 9.72
N TYR A 336 -5.76 -18.27 10.05
CA TYR A 336 -5.03 -18.83 11.18
C TYR A 336 -4.96 -17.76 12.27
N LYS A 337 -5.22 -18.19 13.51
CA LYS A 337 -5.21 -17.35 14.71
C LYS A 337 -4.29 -17.95 15.73
#